data_AF-U5MNX3-F1
#
_entry.id   AF-U5MNX3-F1
#
_cell.length_a   1.000
_cell.length_b   1.000
_cell.length_c   1.000
_cell.angle_alpha   90.00
_cell.angle_beta   90.00
_cell.angle_gamma   90.00
#
_symmetry.space_group_name_H-M   'P 1'
#
loop_
_entity.id
_entity.type
_entity.pdbx_description
1 polymer ?
#
loop_
_entity_poly.entity_id
_entity_poly.type
_entity_poly.pdbx_seq_one_letter_code
_entity_poly.pdbx_strand_id
1 'polypeptide(L)'
;MIKVTVNINGMNYNLKGEKDEKYLMGLANYVDGRIKEIASKKSTLSTSAATVLAAVNIADELYECDSQLEDTIKAKASADAENLSLKKKVDEINLKLESILKEKINTQNDFGRKEAELSEECKGLKKTIDELNSQINELKTDKIKLNQENKQITIEAKKSKNSNEMLTKEVTECKERNKALHKKIDEAKNKEHRLNKELQTLNDAKNILNKENLSLKENNKTLEINLVNNQEQLEKVKLSLENEISRNELLNKEYNLCKKQLEDLNVLYNECDKEFNVCKKKLEQQINLNNELNTKMNSEKETLKNKIEKLILQEAELNKQLDIEKDSNIQLLKKVEESDLEKEKLNKQLNDLFDESDKEISIYREKVNELNDKNGELTNKLNSLNKIKESLDNEINKLRGEQVSLNNELVSIRDVNDELSNEIEQYDKEIEALKEEIELANKHNEKLQNEAHIANEENKKEIKLKYKEIEDKEERLKNLNEEVTVKDTSLLKIKEELEEKNKLLTHLEKSILMLEKEKEALSSENEKLNDESRKSKHKLFELQAKVIDTEIEIAKIKKGQVGPIVRKK
;
A
#
# COMPACT_ATOMS: atom_id res chain seq x y z
N MET A 1 -7.98 -58.52 21.24
CA MET A 1 -8.20 -58.91 19.83
C MET A 1 -9.59 -59.47 19.67
N ILE A 2 -10.39 -58.88 18.77
CA ILE A 2 -11.74 -59.33 18.41
C ILE A 2 -11.63 -60.30 17.22
N LYS A 3 -12.54 -61.27 17.13
CA LYS A 3 -12.63 -62.23 16.02
C LYS A 3 -13.96 -62.01 15.29
N VAL A 4 -13.88 -61.76 13.98
CA VAL A 4 -15.04 -61.44 13.13
C VAL A 4 -15.04 -62.38 11.92
N THR A 5 -16.21 -62.90 11.55
CA THR A 5 -16.37 -63.65 10.29
C THR A 5 -16.87 -62.70 9.22
N VAL A 6 -16.13 -62.60 8.11
CA VAL A 6 -16.43 -61.71 6.98
C VAL A 6 -16.51 -62.52 5.68
N ASN A 7 -17.29 -62.07 4.70
CA ASN A 7 -17.29 -62.66 3.36
C ASN A 7 -16.50 -61.73 2.42
N ILE A 8 -15.50 -62.25 1.74
CA ILE A 8 -14.74 -61.53 0.72
C ILE A 8 -14.76 -62.37 -0.55
N ASN A 9 -15.31 -61.80 -1.62
CA ASN A 9 -15.40 -62.41 -2.94
C ASN A 9 -16.04 -63.82 -2.93
N GLY A 10 -17.08 -64.00 -2.11
CA GLY A 10 -17.82 -65.26 -1.96
C GLY A 10 -17.25 -66.23 -0.93
N MET A 11 -16.03 -66.02 -0.42
CA MET A 11 -15.40 -66.89 0.58
C MET A 11 -15.49 -66.28 1.99
N ASN A 12 -15.76 -67.13 2.99
CA ASN A 12 -15.85 -66.72 4.39
C ASN A 12 -14.48 -66.80 5.09
N TYR A 13 -13.99 -65.67 5.60
CA TYR A 13 -12.74 -65.54 6.33
C TYR A 13 -12.99 -65.20 7.80
N ASN A 14 -12.18 -65.76 8.70
CA ASN A 14 -12.20 -65.45 10.12
C ASN A 14 -11.07 -64.44 10.42
N LEU A 15 -11.36 -63.15 10.39
CA LEU A 15 -10.39 -62.10 10.72
C LEU A 15 -10.21 -61.97 12.24
N LYS A 16 -8.99 -61.68 12.67
CA LYS A 16 -8.63 -61.41 14.07
C LYS A 16 -7.76 -60.16 14.12
N GLY A 17 -8.22 -59.13 14.85
CA GLY A 17 -7.54 -57.84 14.91
C GLY A 17 -7.69 -57.14 16.25
N GLU A 18 -6.97 -56.04 16.44
CA GLU A 18 -7.01 -55.23 17.68
C GLU A 18 -8.07 -54.14 17.64
N LYS A 19 -8.39 -53.64 16.43
CA LYS A 19 -9.47 -52.67 16.17
C LYS A 19 -10.85 -53.33 16.30
N ASP A 20 -11.89 -52.50 16.37
CA ASP A 20 -13.26 -52.94 16.62
C ASP A 20 -13.87 -53.73 15.44
N GLU A 21 -14.95 -54.45 15.73
CA GLU A 21 -15.66 -55.26 14.73
C GLU A 21 -16.15 -54.43 13.54
N LYS A 22 -16.59 -53.19 13.78
CA LYS A 22 -17.08 -52.28 12.75
C LYS A 22 -15.97 -51.88 11.77
N TYR A 23 -14.76 -51.56 12.26
CA TYR A 23 -13.62 -51.26 11.40
C TYR A 23 -13.17 -52.50 10.61
N LEU A 24 -13.09 -53.67 11.24
CA LEU A 24 -12.68 -54.92 10.57
C LEU A 24 -13.68 -55.34 9.49
N MET A 25 -14.98 -55.22 9.76
CA MET A 25 -16.05 -55.45 8.77
C MET A 25 -16.00 -54.41 7.64
N GLY A 26 -15.76 -53.12 7.96
CA GLY A 26 -15.59 -52.05 6.98
C GLY A 26 -14.42 -52.28 6.03
N LEU A 27 -13.27 -52.71 6.55
CA LEU A 27 -12.09 -53.05 5.76
C LEU A 27 -12.35 -54.25 4.83
N ALA A 28 -13.01 -55.30 5.34
CA ALA A 28 -13.40 -56.45 4.53
C ALA A 28 -14.36 -56.08 3.39
N ASN A 29 -15.39 -55.27 3.68
CA ASN A 29 -16.34 -54.77 2.69
C ASN A 29 -15.67 -53.87 1.63
N TYR A 30 -14.70 -53.06 2.03
CA TYR A 30 -13.93 -52.21 1.12
C TYR A 30 -13.09 -53.05 0.14
N VAL A 31 -12.35 -54.04 0.65
CA VAL A 31 -11.56 -54.97 -0.18
C VAL A 31 -12.46 -55.80 -1.11
N ASP A 32 -13.56 -56.36 -0.59
CA ASP A 32 -14.56 -57.10 -1.37
C ASP A 32 -15.17 -56.23 -2.49
N GLY A 33 -15.50 -54.98 -2.17
CA GLY A 33 -16.00 -53.99 -3.12
C GLY A 33 -15.04 -53.75 -4.28
N ARG A 34 -13.74 -53.54 -4.00
CA ARG A 34 -12.72 -53.33 -5.06
C ARG A 34 -12.46 -54.57 -5.91
N ILE A 35 -12.46 -55.77 -5.32
CA ILE A 35 -12.36 -57.03 -6.07
C ILE A 35 -13.56 -57.18 -7.03
N LYS A 36 -14.78 -56.92 -6.54
CA LYS A 36 -16.01 -56.97 -7.36
C LYS A 36 -16.02 -55.91 -8.45
N GLU A 37 -15.58 -54.69 -8.16
CA GLU A 37 -15.48 -53.61 -9.13
C GLU A 37 -14.57 -54.01 -10.31
N ILE A 38 -13.37 -54.49 -10.01
CA ILE A 38 -12.39 -54.93 -11.02
C ILE A 38 -12.91 -56.14 -11.82
N ALA A 39 -13.48 -57.14 -11.14
CA ALA A 39 -14.06 -58.31 -11.79
C ALA A 39 -15.23 -57.93 -12.74
N SER A 40 -16.06 -56.95 -12.36
CA SER A 40 -17.17 -56.47 -13.19
C SER A 40 -16.71 -55.68 -14.42
N LYS A 41 -15.63 -54.89 -14.29
CA LYS A 41 -15.06 -54.10 -15.40
C LYS A 41 -14.36 -54.94 -16.46
N LYS A 42 -13.88 -56.15 -16.13
CA LYS A 42 -13.18 -57.04 -17.07
C LYS A 42 -13.41 -58.51 -16.75
N SER A 43 -14.52 -59.05 -17.23
CA SER A 43 -14.99 -60.43 -16.99
C SER A 43 -14.08 -61.57 -17.49
N THR A 44 -13.03 -61.25 -18.26
CA THR A 44 -12.00 -62.21 -18.72
C THR A 44 -10.83 -62.37 -17.74
N LEU A 45 -10.77 -61.58 -16.66
CA LEU A 45 -9.76 -61.76 -15.61
C LEU A 45 -10.10 -62.95 -14.72
N SER A 46 -9.09 -63.74 -14.36
CA SER A 46 -9.24 -64.75 -13.31
C SER A 46 -9.44 -64.09 -11.95
N THR A 47 -10.12 -64.78 -11.04
CA THR A 47 -10.37 -64.33 -9.67
C THR A 47 -9.09 -63.92 -8.93
N SER A 48 -7.99 -64.65 -9.17
CA SER A 48 -6.67 -64.34 -8.63
C SER A 48 -6.12 -63.02 -9.21
N ALA A 49 -6.20 -62.82 -10.53
CA ALA A 49 -5.74 -61.59 -11.17
C ALA A 49 -6.55 -60.36 -10.74
N ALA A 50 -7.87 -60.49 -10.59
CA ALA A 50 -8.72 -59.42 -10.06
C ALA A 50 -8.38 -59.07 -8.60
N THR A 51 -8.03 -60.08 -7.78
CA THR A 51 -7.61 -59.88 -6.39
C THR A 51 -6.24 -59.20 -6.29
N VAL A 52 -5.28 -59.60 -7.13
CA VAL A 52 -3.95 -58.94 -7.20
C VAL A 52 -4.09 -57.49 -7.66
N LEU A 53 -4.91 -57.21 -8.68
CA LEU A 53 -5.13 -55.83 -9.14
C LEU A 53 -5.86 -54.97 -8.10
N ALA A 54 -6.80 -55.56 -7.33
CA ALA A 54 -7.41 -54.87 -6.18
C ALA A 54 -6.37 -54.51 -5.12
N ALA A 55 -5.44 -55.43 -4.79
CA ALA A 55 -4.37 -55.16 -3.84
C ALA A 55 -3.40 -54.06 -4.33
N VAL A 56 -3.06 -54.04 -5.63
CA VAL A 56 -2.24 -52.99 -6.24
C VAL A 56 -2.93 -51.63 -6.16
N ASN A 57 -4.20 -51.53 -6.56
CA ASN A 57 -4.95 -50.27 -6.50
C ASN A 57 -5.12 -49.74 -5.06
N ILE A 58 -5.31 -50.63 -4.08
CA ILE A 58 -5.41 -50.24 -2.67
C ILE A 58 -4.05 -49.78 -2.12
N ALA A 59 -2.94 -50.36 -2.59
CA ALA A 59 -1.60 -49.87 -2.25
C ALA A 59 -1.30 -48.50 -2.90
N ASP A 60 -1.75 -48.29 -4.14
CA ASP A 60 -1.64 -47.01 -4.86
C ASP A 60 -2.38 -45.88 -4.12
N GLU A 61 -3.65 -46.12 -3.74
CA GLU A 61 -4.44 -45.17 -2.92
C GLU A 61 -3.79 -44.90 -1.55
N LEU A 62 -3.08 -45.86 -0.95
CA LEU A 62 -2.30 -45.65 0.27
C LEU A 62 -1.09 -44.74 0.03
N TYR A 63 -0.30 -44.99 -1.02
CA TYR A 63 0.85 -44.14 -1.36
C TYR A 63 0.44 -42.71 -1.73
N GLU A 64 -0.69 -42.54 -2.43
CA GLU A 64 -1.24 -41.20 -2.72
C GLU A 64 -1.65 -40.49 -1.41
N CYS A 65 -2.34 -41.19 -0.50
CA CYS A 65 -2.73 -40.65 0.79
C CYS A 65 -1.52 -40.29 1.68
N ASP A 66 -0.47 -41.10 1.71
CA ASP A 66 0.77 -40.83 2.46
C ASP A 66 1.50 -39.60 1.89
N SER A 67 1.54 -39.44 0.56
CA SER A 67 2.09 -38.26 -0.11
C SER A 67 1.32 -36.98 0.24
N GLN A 68 -0.02 -37.02 0.15
CA GLN A 68 -0.89 -35.90 0.53
C GLN A 68 -0.77 -35.54 2.03
N LEU A 69 -0.56 -36.55 2.89
CA LEU A 69 -0.30 -36.34 4.32
C LEU A 69 1.05 -35.66 4.55
N GLU A 70 2.11 -36.07 3.84
CA GLU A 70 3.44 -35.44 3.94
C GLU A 70 3.40 -33.97 3.50
N ASP A 71 2.71 -33.67 2.40
CA ASP A 71 2.54 -32.30 1.92
C ASP A 71 1.68 -31.44 2.88
N THR A 72 0.64 -32.04 3.49
CA THR A 72 -0.14 -31.39 4.55
C THR A 72 0.72 -31.09 5.79
N ILE A 73 1.63 -31.99 6.16
CA ILE A 73 2.58 -31.80 7.27
C ILE A 73 3.57 -30.66 6.94
N LYS A 74 4.10 -30.61 5.72
CA LYS A 74 4.98 -29.51 5.25
C LYS A 74 4.25 -28.17 5.27
N ALA A 75 3.04 -28.12 4.72
CA ALA A 75 2.22 -26.91 4.70
C ALA A 75 1.90 -26.42 6.13
N LYS A 76 1.55 -27.33 7.04
CA LYS A 76 1.34 -27.00 8.46
C LYS A 76 2.62 -26.48 9.12
N ALA A 77 3.77 -27.12 8.92
CA ALA A 77 5.04 -26.66 9.49
C ALA A 77 5.43 -25.25 8.99
N SER A 78 5.15 -24.95 7.72
CA SER A 78 5.32 -23.60 7.15
C SER A 78 4.39 -22.57 7.83
N ALA A 79 3.11 -22.89 7.98
CA ALA A 79 2.13 -22.02 8.65
C ALA A 79 2.43 -21.82 10.14
N ASP A 80 2.90 -22.85 10.85
CA ASP A 80 3.33 -22.76 12.25
C ASP A 80 4.57 -21.86 12.40
N ALA A 81 5.52 -21.92 11.45
CA ALA A 81 6.68 -21.04 11.41
C ALA A 81 6.31 -19.57 11.09
N GLU A 82 5.37 -19.35 10.15
CA GLU A 82 4.84 -18.01 9.86
C GLU A 82 4.13 -17.42 11.09
N ASN A 83 3.25 -18.19 11.74
CA ASN A 83 2.58 -17.79 12.98
C ASN A 83 3.56 -17.43 14.09
N LEU A 84 4.65 -18.18 14.26
CA LEU A 84 5.71 -17.85 15.21
C LEU A 84 6.38 -16.50 14.88
N SER A 85 6.59 -16.22 13.58
CA SER A 85 7.17 -14.95 13.12
C SER A 85 6.21 -13.77 13.32
N LEU A 86 4.91 -13.96 13.07
CA LEU A 86 3.86 -12.96 13.30
C LEU A 86 3.73 -12.64 14.79
N LYS A 87 3.78 -13.65 15.65
CA LYS A 87 3.72 -13.46 17.11
C LYS A 87 4.88 -12.60 17.62
N LYS A 88 6.11 -12.85 17.17
CA LYS A 88 7.28 -12.00 17.49
C LYS A 88 7.09 -10.55 17.03
N LYS A 89 6.55 -10.33 15.82
CA LYS A 89 6.24 -8.97 15.32
C LYS A 89 5.19 -8.26 16.17
N VAL A 90 4.17 -8.98 16.64
CA VAL A 90 3.15 -8.43 17.56
C VAL A 90 3.79 -8.03 18.89
N ASP A 91 4.65 -8.87 19.46
CA ASP A 91 5.36 -8.57 20.70
C ASP A 91 6.27 -7.32 20.56
N GLU A 92 6.99 -7.18 19.44
CA GLU A 92 7.78 -5.98 19.13
C GLU A 92 6.93 -4.71 18.97
N ILE A 93 5.74 -4.80 18.36
CA ILE A 93 4.81 -3.68 18.20
C ILE A 93 4.26 -3.25 19.56
N ASN A 94 3.91 -4.21 20.43
CA ASN A 94 3.43 -3.93 21.78
C ASN A 94 4.49 -3.21 22.64
N LEU A 95 5.76 -3.63 22.58
CA LEU A 95 6.86 -2.95 23.27
C LEU A 95 7.06 -1.51 22.77
N LYS A 96 6.94 -1.27 21.47
CA LYS A 96 7.00 0.10 20.88
C LYS A 96 5.82 0.96 21.33
N LEU A 97 4.62 0.40 21.38
CA LEU A 97 3.41 1.08 21.90
C LEU A 97 3.58 1.50 23.37
N GLU A 98 4.11 0.63 24.23
CA GLU A 98 4.38 0.98 25.63
C GLU A 98 5.36 2.15 25.78
N SER A 99 6.42 2.21 24.95
CA SER A 99 7.37 3.32 24.97
C SER A 99 6.71 4.64 24.58
N ILE A 100 5.96 4.65 23.48
CA ILE A 100 5.23 5.82 22.98
C ILE A 100 4.20 6.31 24.01
N LEU A 101 3.51 5.39 24.69
CA LEU A 101 2.55 5.76 25.76
C LEU A 101 3.25 6.41 26.97
N LYS A 102 4.44 5.92 27.37
CA LYS A 102 5.24 6.55 28.45
C LYS A 102 5.70 7.95 28.06
N GLU A 103 6.20 8.14 26.83
CA GLU A 103 6.58 9.46 26.31
C GLU A 103 5.40 10.44 26.21
N LYS A 104 4.23 9.96 25.79
CA LYS A 104 2.98 10.74 25.77
C LYS A 104 2.57 11.20 27.17
N ILE A 105 2.65 10.33 28.18
CA ILE A 105 2.32 10.68 29.57
C ILE A 105 3.31 11.73 30.10
N ASN A 106 4.60 11.56 29.86
CA ASN A 106 5.63 12.51 30.30
C ASN A 106 5.42 13.90 29.67
N THR A 107 5.26 13.96 28.35
CA THR A 107 5.00 15.23 27.64
C THR A 107 3.71 15.90 28.08
N GLN A 108 2.63 15.13 28.31
CA GLN A 108 1.37 15.67 28.85
C GLN A 108 1.55 16.27 30.27
N ASN A 109 2.34 15.63 31.13
CA ASN A 109 2.65 16.15 32.46
C ASN A 109 3.50 17.44 32.40
N ASP A 110 4.49 17.52 31.51
CA ASP A 110 5.31 18.73 31.33
C ASP A 110 4.48 19.90 30.76
N PHE A 111 3.57 19.64 29.81
CA PHE A 111 2.62 20.65 29.34
C PHE A 111 1.71 21.14 30.47
N GLY A 112 1.13 20.24 31.26
CA GLY A 112 0.29 20.62 32.41
C GLY A 112 1.05 21.44 33.46
N ARG A 113 2.33 21.14 33.71
CA ARG A 113 3.17 21.97 34.59
C ARG A 113 3.39 23.36 34.00
N LYS A 114 3.70 23.45 32.70
CA LYS A 114 3.94 24.73 32.02
C LYS A 114 2.69 25.61 31.94
N GLU A 115 1.51 25.00 31.76
CA GLU A 115 0.22 25.68 31.82
C GLU A 115 -0.06 26.24 33.21
N ALA A 116 0.23 25.47 34.28
CA ALA A 116 0.09 25.95 35.66
C ALA A 116 1.04 27.12 35.97
N GLU A 117 2.32 27.03 35.58
CA GLU A 117 3.31 28.10 35.71
C GLU A 117 2.82 29.40 35.02
N LEU A 118 2.35 29.30 33.76
CA LEU A 118 1.82 30.45 33.00
C LEU A 118 0.52 31.01 33.61
N SER A 119 -0.36 30.15 34.15
CA SER A 119 -1.58 30.58 34.83
C SER A 119 -1.28 31.40 36.08
N GLU A 120 -0.23 31.04 36.82
CA GLU A 120 0.21 31.77 38.01
C GLU A 120 0.90 33.10 37.67
N GLU A 121 1.74 33.12 36.63
CA GLU A 121 2.35 34.34 36.10
C GLU A 121 1.28 35.34 35.59
N CYS A 122 0.29 34.87 34.83
CA CYS A 122 -0.86 35.68 34.40
C CYS A 122 -1.68 36.24 35.58
N LYS A 123 -1.85 35.49 36.68
CA LYS A 123 -2.49 36.01 37.91
C LYS A 123 -1.64 37.09 38.57
N GLY A 124 -0.32 36.93 38.60
CA GLY A 124 0.63 37.93 39.09
C GLY A 124 0.54 39.23 38.30
N LEU A 125 0.68 39.15 36.98
CA LEU A 125 0.56 40.30 36.06
C LEU A 125 -0.80 41.00 36.20
N LYS A 126 -1.89 40.25 36.36
CA LYS A 126 -3.23 40.84 36.52
C LYS A 126 -3.35 41.67 37.80
N LYS A 127 -2.82 41.18 38.94
CA LYS A 127 -2.74 41.97 40.18
C LYS A 127 -1.95 43.26 39.98
N THR A 128 -0.79 43.19 39.31
CA THR A 128 0.03 44.37 39.02
C THR A 128 -0.70 45.39 38.14
N ILE A 129 -1.47 44.93 37.15
CA ILE A 129 -2.33 45.80 36.33
C ILE A 129 -3.43 46.47 37.17
N ASP A 130 -4.08 45.73 38.06
CA ASP A 130 -5.12 46.27 38.94
C ASP A 130 -4.55 47.32 39.94
N GLU A 131 -3.36 47.07 40.50
CA GLU A 131 -2.62 48.01 41.35
C GLU A 131 -2.23 49.30 40.60
N LEU A 132 -1.68 49.18 39.39
CA LEU A 132 -1.34 50.33 38.53
C LEU A 132 -2.58 51.13 38.13
N ASN A 133 -3.70 50.47 37.84
CA ASN A 133 -4.97 51.13 37.56
C ASN A 133 -5.49 51.92 38.77
N SER A 134 -5.33 51.41 39.99
CA SER A 134 -5.67 52.14 41.22
C SER A 134 -4.83 53.42 41.35
N GLN A 135 -3.51 53.31 41.20
CA GLN A 135 -2.58 54.46 41.26
C GLN A 135 -2.89 55.51 40.18
N ILE A 136 -3.22 55.09 38.95
CA ILE A 136 -3.64 55.98 37.86
C ILE A 136 -4.91 56.74 38.22
N ASN A 137 -5.86 56.12 38.92
CA ASN A 137 -7.11 56.75 39.34
C ASN A 137 -6.89 57.74 40.49
N GLU A 138 -6.04 57.41 41.46
CA GLU A 138 -5.62 58.33 42.54
C GLU A 138 -4.97 59.59 41.95
N LEU A 139 -3.95 59.42 41.08
CA LEU A 139 -3.27 60.52 40.40
C LEU A 139 -4.21 61.38 39.54
N LYS A 140 -5.25 60.79 38.93
CA LYS A 140 -6.31 61.56 38.25
C LYS A 140 -7.11 62.42 39.21
N THR A 141 -7.53 61.88 40.36
CA THR A 141 -8.27 62.68 41.36
C THR A 141 -7.43 63.81 41.94
N ASP A 142 -6.16 63.58 42.24
CA ASP A 142 -5.27 64.63 42.77
C ASP A 142 -4.96 65.71 41.72
N LYS A 143 -4.81 65.34 40.45
CA LYS A 143 -4.74 66.31 39.34
C LYS A 143 -6.00 67.18 39.23
N ILE A 144 -7.19 66.63 39.53
CA ILE A 144 -8.43 67.41 39.55
C ILE A 144 -8.45 68.38 40.74
N LYS A 145 -8.09 67.92 41.94
CA LYS A 145 -7.99 68.76 43.16
C LYS A 145 -7.02 69.94 42.94
N LEU A 146 -5.80 69.66 42.49
CA LEU A 146 -4.78 70.68 42.20
C LEU A 146 -5.25 71.69 41.14
N ASN A 147 -6.02 71.26 40.13
CA ASN A 147 -6.62 72.17 39.16
C ASN A 147 -7.73 73.05 39.75
N GLN A 148 -8.46 72.59 40.77
CA GLN A 148 -9.44 73.38 41.49
C GLN A 148 -8.76 74.40 42.41
N GLU A 149 -7.74 74.00 43.18
CA GLU A 149 -6.92 74.92 43.99
C GLU A 149 -6.27 76.02 43.13
N ASN A 150 -5.63 75.66 42.01
CA ASN A 150 -5.02 76.65 41.12
C ASN A 150 -6.03 77.68 40.57
N LYS A 151 -7.27 77.26 40.29
CA LYS A 151 -8.37 78.18 39.91
C LYS A 151 -8.73 79.11 41.07
N GLN A 152 -8.84 78.58 42.29
CA GLN A 152 -9.17 79.37 43.48
C GLN A 152 -8.08 80.40 43.81
N ILE A 153 -6.81 79.98 43.83
CA ILE A 153 -5.64 80.87 44.01
C ILE A 153 -5.64 81.99 42.96
N THR A 154 -5.98 81.68 41.70
CA THR A 154 -6.09 82.68 40.62
C THR A 154 -7.20 83.70 40.88
N ILE A 155 -8.34 83.28 41.47
CA ILE A 155 -9.44 84.19 41.84
C ILE A 155 -9.05 85.06 43.02
N GLU A 156 -8.37 84.51 44.02
CA GLU A 156 -7.91 85.24 45.21
C GLU A 156 -6.82 86.26 44.86
N ALA A 157 -5.87 85.90 43.99
CA ALA A 157 -4.87 86.84 43.46
C ALA A 157 -5.53 88.04 42.73
N LYS A 158 -6.61 87.80 41.95
CA LYS A 158 -7.38 88.88 41.31
C LYS A 158 -8.11 89.76 42.34
N LYS A 159 -8.73 89.17 43.37
CA LYS A 159 -9.39 89.92 44.46
C LYS A 159 -8.38 90.79 45.23
N SER A 160 -7.24 90.22 45.61
CA SER A 160 -6.16 90.93 46.31
C SER A 160 -5.61 92.08 45.48
N LYS A 161 -5.37 91.87 44.18
CA LYS A 161 -4.96 92.94 43.25
C LYS A 161 -5.97 94.09 43.22
N ASN A 162 -7.26 93.81 43.03
CA ASN A 162 -8.31 94.83 42.99
C ASN A 162 -8.41 95.60 44.32
N SER A 163 -8.26 94.91 45.46
CA SER A 163 -8.28 95.53 46.79
C SER A 163 -7.06 96.43 47.02
N ASN A 164 -5.86 96.03 46.57
CA ASN A 164 -4.67 96.88 46.57
C ASN A 164 -4.82 98.12 45.66
N GLU A 165 -5.43 97.99 44.49
CA GLU A 165 -5.72 99.13 43.61
C GLU A 165 -6.70 100.13 44.25
N MET A 166 -7.69 99.64 45.00
CA MET A 166 -8.63 100.47 45.77
C MET A 166 -7.94 101.17 46.96
N LEU A 167 -7.19 100.44 47.78
CA LEU A 167 -6.41 101.01 48.88
C LEU A 167 -5.40 102.06 48.40
N THR A 168 -4.79 101.85 47.23
CA THR A 168 -3.88 102.83 46.61
C THR A 168 -4.61 104.15 46.29
N LYS A 169 -5.85 104.08 45.79
CA LYS A 169 -6.68 105.27 45.55
C LYS A 169 -7.05 105.98 46.85
N GLU A 170 -7.52 105.25 47.85
CA GLU A 170 -7.85 105.80 49.18
C GLU A 170 -6.64 106.50 49.83
N VAL A 171 -5.44 105.91 49.72
CA VAL A 171 -4.20 106.53 50.17
C VAL A 171 -3.89 107.84 49.41
N THR A 172 -4.16 107.91 48.10
CA THR A 172 -4.02 109.18 47.35
C THR A 172 -5.04 110.24 47.78
N GLU A 173 -6.30 109.86 48.02
CA GLU A 173 -7.32 110.79 48.52
C GLU A 173 -7.02 111.31 49.93
N CYS A 174 -6.52 110.45 50.83
CA CYS A 174 -6.07 110.85 52.16
C CYS A 174 -4.89 111.82 52.10
N LYS A 175 -3.95 111.65 51.16
CA LYS A 175 -2.85 112.61 50.94
C LYS A 175 -3.37 113.98 50.51
N GLU A 176 -4.36 114.05 49.61
CA GLU A 176 -4.99 115.32 49.20
C GLU A 176 -5.82 115.96 50.33
N ARG A 177 -6.56 115.17 51.12
CA ARG A 177 -7.24 115.67 52.33
C ARG A 177 -6.26 116.26 53.34
N ASN A 178 -5.10 115.64 53.56
CA ASN A 178 -4.07 116.18 54.46
C ASN A 178 -3.51 117.52 53.96
N LYS A 179 -3.25 117.68 52.65
CA LYS A 179 -2.86 118.99 52.07
C LYS A 179 -3.93 120.07 52.35
N ALA A 180 -5.20 119.72 52.18
CA ALA A 180 -6.31 120.65 52.45
C ALA A 180 -6.45 121.01 53.95
N LEU A 181 -6.19 120.06 54.86
CA LEU A 181 -6.19 120.31 56.31
C LEU A 181 -5.03 121.21 56.75
N HIS A 182 -3.82 121.03 56.21
CA HIS A 182 -2.70 121.94 56.50
C HIS A 182 -3.05 123.39 56.16
N LYS A 183 -3.66 123.63 54.99
CA LYS A 183 -4.08 124.97 54.57
C LYS A 183 -5.10 125.61 55.56
N LYS A 184 -6.04 124.82 56.08
CA LYS A 184 -7.01 125.28 57.10
C LYS A 184 -6.37 125.56 58.47
N ILE A 185 -5.32 124.83 58.85
CA ILE A 185 -4.58 125.06 60.10
C ILE A 185 -3.86 126.43 60.05
N ASP A 186 -3.29 126.80 58.90
CA ASP A 186 -2.65 128.10 58.74
C ASP A 186 -3.66 129.26 58.73
N GLU A 187 -4.88 129.06 58.22
CA GLU A 187 -5.99 130.00 58.36
C GLU A 187 -6.44 130.16 59.84
N ALA A 188 -6.41 129.08 60.63
CA ALA A 188 -6.79 129.11 62.05
C ALA A 188 -5.76 129.86 62.92
N LYS A 189 -4.46 129.63 62.73
CA LYS A 189 -3.38 130.36 63.42
C LYS A 189 -3.49 131.88 63.24
N ASN A 190 -3.89 132.31 62.04
CA ASN A 190 -4.08 133.73 61.73
C ASN A 190 -5.32 134.36 62.43
N LYS A 191 -6.29 133.55 62.87
CA LYS A 191 -7.42 134.02 63.72
C LYS A 191 -7.04 134.06 65.20
N GLU A 192 -6.31 133.06 65.69
CA GLU A 192 -5.85 132.97 67.08
C GLU A 192 -5.04 134.21 67.51
N HIS A 193 -4.15 134.69 66.63
CA HIS A 193 -3.35 135.89 66.89
C HIS A 193 -4.19 137.19 67.05
N ARG A 194 -5.44 137.22 66.57
CA ARG A 194 -6.32 138.40 66.73
C ARG A 194 -7.06 138.41 68.07
N LEU A 195 -7.52 137.26 68.59
CA LEU A 195 -8.24 137.22 69.88
C LEU A 195 -7.33 137.42 71.10
N ASN A 196 -6.06 137.00 71.02
CA ASN A 196 -5.09 137.19 72.12
C ASN A 196 -4.76 138.67 72.43
N LYS A 197 -5.26 139.62 71.63
CA LYS A 197 -5.04 141.06 71.85
C LYS A 197 -6.17 141.76 72.62
N GLU A 198 -7.32 141.13 72.77
CA GLU A 198 -8.52 141.69 73.43
C GLU A 198 -8.70 141.21 74.88
N LEU A 199 -8.02 140.13 75.27
CA LEU A 199 -8.13 139.51 76.61
C LEU A 199 -7.27 140.16 77.71
N GLN A 200 -6.40 141.12 77.35
CA GLN A 200 -5.39 141.70 78.27
C GLN A 200 -5.91 142.87 79.12
N THR A 201 -7.07 143.46 78.81
CA THR A 201 -7.53 144.74 79.42
C THR A 201 -8.70 144.61 80.40
N LEU A 202 -9.19 143.40 80.70
CA LEU A 202 -10.31 143.17 81.62
C LEU A 202 -9.91 142.57 82.99
N ASN A 203 -8.61 142.37 83.25
CA ASN A 203 -8.15 141.57 84.38
C ASN A 203 -7.71 142.39 85.63
N ASP A 204 -7.71 143.72 85.56
CA ASP A 204 -7.15 144.61 86.60
C ASP A 204 -8.18 145.15 87.62
N ALA A 205 -9.39 144.56 87.70
CA ALA A 205 -10.46 145.02 88.60
C ALA A 205 -11.07 143.91 89.49
N LYS A 206 -10.26 142.91 89.89
CA LYS A 206 -10.72 141.78 90.75
C LYS A 206 -10.18 141.79 92.19
N ASN A 207 -9.27 142.70 92.53
CA ASN A 207 -8.57 142.71 93.83
C ASN A 207 -8.80 143.99 94.66
N ILE A 208 -10.01 144.19 95.17
CA ILE A 208 -10.22 144.83 96.47
C ILE A 208 -11.12 143.89 97.30
N LEU A 209 -10.47 143.11 98.17
CA LEU A 209 -11.12 142.18 99.10
C LEU A 209 -11.77 142.90 100.29
N ASN A 210 -12.64 142.18 100.98
CA ASN A 210 -12.92 142.27 102.42
C ASN A 210 -13.12 143.68 103.00
N LYS A 211 -14.38 144.11 103.01
CA LYS A 211 -14.99 144.58 104.27
C LYS A 211 -16.22 143.73 104.56
N GLU A 212 -16.04 142.83 105.51
CA GLU A 212 -17.02 141.82 105.91
C GLU A 212 -18.14 142.41 106.76
N ASN A 213 -19.35 141.87 106.57
CA ASN A 213 -20.15 141.28 107.64
C ASN A 213 -20.25 142.07 108.97
N LEU A 214 -21.14 143.06 109.03
CA LEU A 214 -21.90 143.55 110.20
C LEU A 214 -22.76 144.72 109.69
N SER A 215 -24.08 144.62 109.65
CA SER A 215 -24.89 144.74 110.87
C SER A 215 -26.24 144.01 110.84
N LEU A 216 -26.42 143.08 111.80
CA LEU A 216 -27.69 142.76 112.50
C LEU A 216 -28.83 142.06 111.72
N LYS A 217 -29.57 141.07 112.25
CA LYS A 217 -29.46 140.23 113.48
C LYS A 217 -30.39 139.01 113.28
N GLU A 218 -30.07 137.81 113.79
CA GLU A 218 -30.63 137.21 115.02
C GLU A 218 -32.18 137.30 115.19
N ASN A 219 -32.92 136.27 115.63
CA ASN A 219 -32.53 134.97 116.20
C ASN A 219 -33.70 133.97 116.23
N ASN A 220 -33.38 132.70 116.52
CA ASN A 220 -34.32 131.73 117.08
C ASN A 220 -34.77 132.14 118.49
N LYS A 221 -36.08 132.02 118.83
CA LYS A 221 -36.52 131.56 120.16
C LYS A 221 -38.03 131.24 120.27
N THR A 222 -38.29 129.97 120.62
CA THR A 222 -39.33 129.43 121.53
C THR A 222 -40.82 129.84 121.44
N LEU A 223 -41.66 128.81 121.42
CA LEU A 223 -42.92 128.75 122.16
C LEU A 223 -42.71 129.09 123.64
N GLU A 224 -43.49 130.03 124.20
CA GLU A 224 -44.34 129.81 125.38
C GLU A 224 -45.13 131.08 125.71
N ILE A 225 -46.31 130.92 126.35
CA ILE A 225 -46.97 131.92 127.22
C ILE A 225 -47.46 133.21 126.53
N ASN A 226 -48.70 133.68 126.71
CA ASN A 226 -49.92 133.10 127.28
C ASN A 226 -51.10 134.01 126.89
N LEU A 227 -52.31 133.62 127.29
CA LEU A 227 -53.47 134.47 127.62
C LEU A 227 -53.55 135.86 126.94
N VAL A 228 -54.46 136.02 125.96
CA VAL A 228 -55.90 136.30 126.21
C VAL A 228 -56.15 137.78 126.50
N ASN A 229 -57.24 138.29 125.90
CA ASN A 229 -57.91 139.56 126.18
C ASN A 229 -57.21 140.84 125.65
N ASN A 230 -57.95 141.85 125.18
CA ASN A 230 -59.40 142.06 125.35
C ASN A 230 -60.07 142.98 124.31
N GLN A 231 -61.39 142.79 124.19
CA GLN A 231 -62.44 143.82 123.98
C GLN A 231 -62.43 144.64 122.67
N GLU A 232 -63.57 145.02 122.08
CA GLU A 232 -65.01 145.04 122.46
C GLU A 232 -65.86 144.45 121.29
N GLN A 233 -67.09 143.92 121.42
CA GLN A 233 -68.26 144.28 122.23
C GLN A 233 -68.97 142.98 122.73
N LEU A 234 -69.38 142.83 124.00
CA LEU A 234 -70.48 143.47 124.77
C LEU A 234 -71.88 142.82 124.57
N GLU A 235 -72.55 142.49 125.69
CA GLU A 235 -73.99 142.17 125.85
C GLU A 235 -74.59 141.03 124.98
N LYS A 236 -74.93 139.84 125.49
CA LYS A 236 -76.00 139.64 126.49
C LYS A 236 -75.95 138.24 127.13
N VAL A 237 -75.61 138.20 128.42
CA VAL A 237 -75.97 137.09 129.31
C VAL A 237 -77.43 137.27 129.75
N LYS A 238 -78.37 136.56 129.08
CA LYS A 238 -79.66 136.08 129.65
C LYS A 238 -80.53 135.39 128.58
N LEU A 239 -80.53 134.05 128.56
CA LEU A 239 -81.70 133.20 128.91
C LEU A 239 -81.55 131.74 128.44
N SER A 240 -82.05 130.82 129.26
CA SER A 240 -82.63 129.52 128.88
C SER A 240 -81.70 128.41 128.35
N LEU A 241 -80.76 127.96 129.19
CA LEU A 241 -80.07 126.67 129.04
C LEU A 241 -80.83 125.54 129.78
N GLU A 242 -82.15 125.40 129.56
CA GLU A 242 -83.02 124.48 130.33
C GLU A 242 -83.85 123.48 129.49
N ASN A 243 -83.75 123.51 128.14
CA ASN A 243 -84.61 122.68 127.26
C ASN A 243 -83.90 121.50 126.53
N GLU A 244 -82.63 121.20 126.81
CA GLU A 244 -81.91 120.10 126.13
C GLU A 244 -82.21 118.69 126.69
N ILE A 245 -82.78 118.58 127.91
CA ILE A 245 -82.86 117.31 128.63
C ILE A 245 -83.82 116.30 127.97
N SER A 246 -84.87 116.73 127.27
CA SER A 246 -85.90 115.84 126.70
C SER A 246 -85.52 115.18 125.35
N ARG A 247 -84.36 115.49 124.75
CA ARG A 247 -83.98 114.96 123.42
C ARG A 247 -83.16 113.67 123.48
N ASN A 248 -82.59 113.33 124.64
CA ASN A 248 -81.57 112.29 124.76
C ASN A 248 -82.11 110.84 124.85
N GLU A 249 -83.41 110.66 125.13
CA GLU A 249 -84.00 109.30 125.28
C GLU A 249 -84.37 108.63 123.94
N LEU A 250 -84.70 109.40 122.89
CA LEU A 250 -85.08 108.83 121.59
C LEU A 250 -83.89 108.21 120.86
N LEU A 251 -82.74 108.89 120.89
CA LEU A 251 -81.52 108.54 120.16
C LEU A 251 -80.92 107.19 120.61
N ASN A 252 -81.10 106.85 121.88
CA ASN A 252 -80.56 105.62 122.46
C ASN A 252 -81.30 104.34 121.99
N LYS A 253 -82.54 104.45 121.50
CA LYS A 253 -83.25 103.30 120.89
C LYS A 253 -82.75 102.98 119.48
N GLU A 254 -82.50 104.00 118.66
CA GLU A 254 -82.01 103.82 117.29
C GLU A 254 -80.57 103.27 117.27
N TYR A 255 -79.71 103.75 118.18
CA TYR A 255 -78.34 103.26 118.32
C TYR A 255 -78.26 101.74 118.55
N ASN A 256 -79.10 101.20 119.43
CA ASN A 256 -79.10 99.77 119.76
C ASN A 256 -79.64 98.89 118.61
N LEU A 257 -80.51 99.42 117.74
CA LEU A 257 -81.00 98.70 116.56
C LEU A 257 -79.91 98.64 115.48
N CYS A 258 -79.26 99.78 115.18
CA CYS A 258 -78.16 99.85 114.22
C CYS A 258 -76.96 98.98 114.63
N LYS A 259 -76.63 98.91 115.94
CA LYS A 259 -75.55 98.06 116.43
C LYS A 259 -75.77 96.58 116.07
N LYS A 260 -76.99 96.07 116.28
CA LYS A 260 -77.33 94.66 116.00
C LYS A 260 -77.26 94.35 114.50
N GLN A 261 -77.78 95.25 113.66
CA GLN A 261 -77.68 95.13 112.20
C GLN A 261 -76.23 95.12 111.69
N LEU A 262 -75.34 95.88 112.34
CA LEU A 262 -73.91 95.90 112.02
C LEU A 262 -73.23 94.56 112.38
N GLU A 263 -73.59 93.95 113.52
CA GLU A 263 -73.10 92.63 113.93
C GLU A 263 -73.56 91.53 112.96
N ASP A 264 -74.84 91.50 112.60
CA ASP A 264 -75.39 90.52 111.62
C ASP A 264 -74.74 90.67 110.23
N LEU A 265 -74.52 91.90 109.76
CA LEU A 265 -73.84 92.17 108.48
C LEU A 265 -72.36 91.74 108.51
N ASN A 266 -71.68 91.92 109.64
CA ASN A 266 -70.29 91.53 109.81
C ASN A 266 -70.12 90.00 109.84
N VAL A 267 -71.09 89.25 110.39
CA VAL A 267 -71.12 87.78 110.29
C VAL A 267 -71.22 87.35 108.82
N LEU A 268 -72.19 87.88 108.07
CA LEU A 268 -72.38 87.58 106.64
C LEU A 268 -71.13 87.93 105.80
N TYR A 269 -70.48 89.06 106.07
CA TYR A 269 -69.23 89.45 105.40
C TYR A 269 -68.11 88.42 105.63
N ASN A 270 -67.92 87.97 106.87
CA ASN A 270 -66.91 86.97 107.23
C ASN A 270 -67.22 85.57 106.66
N GLU A 271 -68.47 85.24 106.37
CA GLU A 271 -68.85 84.02 105.66
C GLU A 271 -68.56 84.13 104.16
N CYS A 272 -68.97 85.23 103.52
CA CYS A 272 -68.66 85.50 102.11
C CYS A 272 -67.14 85.56 101.84
N ASP A 273 -66.34 86.14 102.73
CA ASP A 273 -64.87 86.18 102.56
C ASP A 273 -64.24 84.77 102.68
N LYS A 274 -64.74 83.91 103.59
CA LYS A 274 -64.30 82.50 103.65
C LYS A 274 -64.62 81.76 102.36
N GLU A 275 -65.84 81.90 101.84
CA GLU A 275 -66.24 81.26 100.58
C GLU A 275 -65.42 81.78 99.38
N PHE A 276 -65.21 83.09 99.30
CA PHE A 276 -64.35 83.70 98.27
C PHE A 276 -62.92 83.16 98.33
N ASN A 277 -62.32 83.08 99.52
CA ASN A 277 -60.97 82.55 99.70
C ASN A 277 -60.87 81.04 99.37
N VAL A 278 -61.93 80.25 99.61
CA VAL A 278 -62.02 78.85 99.18
C VAL A 278 -62.10 78.75 97.65
N CYS A 279 -62.93 79.57 97.00
CA CYS A 279 -63.05 79.62 95.54
C CYS A 279 -61.74 80.07 94.87
N LYS A 280 -61.07 81.08 95.43
CA LYS A 280 -59.74 81.55 94.98
C LYS A 280 -58.70 80.43 95.02
N LYS A 281 -58.59 79.70 96.14
CA LYS A 281 -57.66 78.54 96.25
C LYS A 281 -57.95 77.44 95.23
N LYS A 282 -59.23 77.13 94.96
CA LYS A 282 -59.62 76.16 93.93
C LYS A 282 -59.22 76.61 92.52
N LEU A 283 -59.37 77.90 92.22
CA LEU A 283 -58.96 78.48 90.94
C LEU A 283 -57.43 78.46 90.76
N GLU A 284 -56.67 78.82 91.80
CA GLU A 284 -55.20 78.75 91.82
C GLU A 284 -54.70 77.30 91.59
N GLN A 285 -55.36 76.31 92.21
CA GLN A 285 -55.06 74.89 91.98
C GLN A 285 -55.35 74.46 90.52
N GLN A 286 -56.47 74.88 89.93
CA GLN A 286 -56.78 74.59 88.52
C GLN A 286 -55.78 75.25 87.55
N ILE A 287 -55.37 76.49 87.82
CA ILE A 287 -54.37 77.19 87.01
C ILE A 287 -53.03 76.44 87.03
N ASN A 288 -52.56 76.02 88.20
CA ASN A 288 -51.33 75.25 88.33
C ASN A 288 -51.40 73.91 87.58
N LEU A 289 -52.49 73.15 87.76
CA LEU A 289 -52.68 71.87 87.06
C LEU A 289 -52.72 72.05 85.53
N ASN A 290 -53.36 73.09 85.04
CA ASN A 290 -53.45 73.38 83.60
C ASN A 290 -52.08 73.83 83.02
N ASN A 291 -51.27 74.54 83.80
CA ASN A 291 -49.91 74.89 83.44
C ASN A 291 -49.01 73.64 83.36
N GLU A 292 -49.09 72.72 84.33
CA GLU A 292 -48.38 71.43 84.30
C GLU A 292 -48.81 70.57 83.11
N LEU A 293 -50.12 70.52 82.80
CA LEU A 293 -50.61 69.78 81.64
C LEU A 293 -50.07 70.36 80.32
N ASN A 294 -50.04 71.69 80.19
CA ASN A 294 -49.49 72.38 79.03
C ASN A 294 -47.98 72.16 78.87
N THR A 295 -47.19 72.20 79.94
CA THR A 295 -45.74 71.93 79.84
C THR A 295 -45.48 70.49 79.40
N LYS A 296 -46.25 69.53 79.94
CA LYS A 296 -46.15 68.12 79.54
C LYS A 296 -46.54 67.90 78.08
N MET A 297 -47.69 68.43 77.65
CA MET A 297 -48.15 68.38 76.25
C MET A 297 -47.12 68.99 75.28
N ASN A 298 -46.53 70.14 75.64
CA ASN A 298 -45.49 70.76 74.82
C ASN A 298 -44.21 69.91 74.74
N SER A 299 -43.81 69.25 75.82
CA SER A 299 -42.66 68.33 75.81
C SER A 299 -42.91 67.11 74.91
N GLU A 300 -44.10 66.50 74.98
CA GLU A 300 -44.48 65.37 74.12
C GLU A 300 -44.52 65.81 72.65
N LYS A 301 -45.10 66.98 72.35
CA LYS A 301 -45.13 67.56 71.00
C LYS A 301 -43.73 67.77 70.42
N GLU A 302 -42.77 68.27 71.19
CA GLU A 302 -41.40 68.47 70.73
C GLU A 302 -40.67 67.14 70.51
N THR A 303 -40.89 66.13 71.37
CA THR A 303 -40.32 64.79 71.14
C THR A 303 -40.87 64.11 69.88
N LEU A 304 -42.17 64.27 69.59
CA LEU A 304 -42.79 63.78 68.36
C LEU A 304 -42.24 64.50 67.12
N LYS A 305 -42.12 65.84 67.17
CA LYS A 305 -41.52 66.64 66.10
C LYS A 305 -40.09 66.18 65.77
N ASN A 306 -39.24 66.02 66.78
CA ASN A 306 -37.86 65.51 66.61
C ASN A 306 -37.82 64.09 66.00
N LYS A 307 -38.83 63.27 66.29
CA LYS A 307 -38.96 61.92 65.73
C LYS A 307 -39.42 61.95 64.27
N ILE A 308 -40.33 62.86 63.91
CA ILE A 308 -40.76 63.11 62.53
C ILE A 308 -39.60 63.65 61.68
N GLU A 309 -38.84 64.63 62.18
CA GLU A 309 -37.66 65.16 61.48
C GLU A 309 -36.60 64.06 61.20
N LYS A 310 -36.36 63.15 62.15
CA LYS A 310 -35.51 61.98 61.92
C LYS A 310 -36.03 61.03 60.83
N LEU A 311 -37.34 60.78 60.80
CA LEU A 311 -37.94 59.91 59.77
C LEU A 311 -37.86 60.55 58.38
N ILE A 312 -38.11 61.86 58.27
CA ILE A 312 -37.96 62.61 57.01
C ILE A 312 -36.51 62.55 56.50
N LEU A 313 -35.52 62.69 57.39
CA LEU A 313 -34.11 62.53 57.03
C LEU A 313 -33.79 61.11 56.54
N GLN A 314 -34.30 60.07 57.21
CA GLN A 314 -34.12 58.68 56.75
C GLN A 314 -34.80 58.40 55.41
N GLU A 315 -36.00 58.94 55.17
CA GLU A 315 -36.70 58.82 53.89
C GLU A 315 -35.92 59.51 52.75
N ALA A 316 -35.35 60.68 53.00
CA ALA A 316 -34.50 61.38 52.04
C ALA A 316 -33.20 60.60 51.73
N GLU A 317 -32.57 59.99 52.74
CA GLU A 317 -31.40 59.12 52.57
C GLU A 317 -31.75 57.88 51.72
N LEU A 318 -32.88 57.23 52.01
CA LEU A 318 -33.33 56.02 51.30
C LEU A 318 -33.66 56.31 49.82
N ASN A 319 -34.36 57.42 49.55
CA ASN A 319 -34.68 57.85 48.19
C ASN A 319 -33.40 58.14 47.38
N LYS A 320 -32.39 58.74 48.01
CA LYS A 320 -31.10 59.02 47.37
C LYS A 320 -30.32 57.72 47.05
N GLN A 321 -30.38 56.72 47.93
CA GLN A 321 -29.82 55.39 47.64
C GLN A 321 -30.58 54.68 46.52
N LEU A 322 -31.91 54.77 46.52
CA LEU A 322 -32.76 54.19 45.47
C LEU A 322 -32.47 54.79 44.09
N ASP A 323 -32.20 56.09 43.99
CA ASP A 323 -31.84 56.73 42.72
C ASP A 323 -30.43 56.32 42.24
N ILE A 324 -29.46 56.14 43.15
CA ILE A 324 -28.14 55.58 42.81
C ILE A 324 -28.26 54.16 42.25
N GLU A 325 -29.10 53.32 42.86
CA GLU A 325 -29.37 51.95 42.36
C GLU A 325 -30.08 51.95 41.01
N LYS A 326 -31.03 52.86 40.76
CA LYS A 326 -31.65 53.01 39.42
C LYS A 326 -30.59 53.35 38.36
N ASP A 327 -29.72 54.31 38.62
CA ASP A 327 -28.65 54.70 37.70
C ASP A 327 -27.66 53.56 37.45
N SER A 328 -27.29 52.82 38.50
CA SER A 328 -26.46 51.60 38.41
C SER A 328 -27.11 50.54 37.50
N ASN A 329 -28.40 50.28 37.70
CA ASN A 329 -29.16 49.29 36.94
C ASN A 329 -29.34 49.70 35.46
N ILE A 330 -29.51 50.99 35.17
CA ILE A 330 -29.51 51.55 33.81
C ILE A 330 -28.14 51.34 33.12
N GLN A 331 -27.03 51.49 33.84
CA GLN A 331 -25.69 51.21 33.29
C GLN A 331 -25.47 49.71 33.04
N LEU A 332 -25.98 48.84 33.90
CA LEU A 332 -25.93 47.39 33.71
C LEU A 332 -26.75 46.95 32.49
N LEU A 333 -27.96 47.48 32.31
CA LEU A 333 -28.80 47.25 31.13
C LEU A 333 -28.06 47.58 29.82
N LYS A 334 -27.44 48.76 29.73
CA LYS A 334 -26.65 49.15 28.55
C LYS A 334 -25.48 48.20 28.26
N LYS A 335 -24.78 47.73 29.30
CA LYS A 335 -23.68 46.76 29.13
C LYS A 335 -24.19 45.40 28.65
N VAL A 336 -25.38 44.98 29.06
CA VAL A 336 -26.02 43.76 28.54
C VAL A 336 -26.37 43.94 27.06
N GLU A 337 -27.00 45.05 26.69
CA GLU A 337 -27.31 45.38 25.28
C GLU A 337 -26.05 45.43 24.40
N GLU A 338 -24.96 46.04 24.88
CA GLU A 338 -23.66 46.06 24.20
C GLU A 338 -23.08 44.63 24.02
N SER A 339 -23.17 43.79 25.06
CA SER A 339 -22.67 42.41 25.03
C SER A 339 -23.50 41.50 24.12
N ASP A 340 -24.82 41.68 24.06
CA ASP A 340 -25.69 40.94 23.15
C ASP A 340 -25.43 41.34 21.68
N LEU A 341 -25.21 42.63 21.41
CA LEU A 341 -24.83 43.12 20.08
C LEU A 341 -23.45 42.59 19.63
N GLU A 342 -22.49 42.45 20.56
CA GLU A 342 -21.19 41.85 20.28
C GLU A 342 -21.32 40.34 19.99
N LYS A 343 -22.16 39.63 20.75
CA LYS A 343 -22.48 38.22 20.55
C LYS A 343 -23.17 37.96 19.20
N GLU A 344 -24.09 38.83 18.76
CA GLU A 344 -24.69 38.73 17.42
C GLU A 344 -23.64 38.88 16.31
N LYS A 345 -22.71 39.84 16.44
CA LYS A 345 -21.61 40.02 15.47
C LYS A 345 -20.71 38.79 15.42
N LEU A 346 -20.35 38.23 16.58
CA LEU A 346 -19.48 37.06 16.67
C LEU A 346 -20.16 35.81 16.08
N ASN A 347 -21.45 35.60 16.36
CA ASN A 347 -22.24 34.54 15.74
C ASN A 347 -22.31 34.69 14.21
N LYS A 348 -22.44 35.91 13.69
CA LYS A 348 -22.41 36.14 12.25
C LYS A 348 -21.05 35.75 11.65
N GLN A 349 -19.95 36.22 12.23
CA GLN A 349 -18.59 35.86 11.77
C GLN A 349 -18.34 34.34 11.82
N LEU A 350 -18.87 33.66 12.84
CA LEU A 350 -18.77 32.20 12.95
C LEU A 350 -19.55 31.48 11.84
N ASN A 351 -20.75 31.95 11.50
CA ASN A 351 -21.53 31.41 10.38
C ASN A 351 -20.84 31.67 9.03
N ASP A 352 -20.32 32.88 8.81
CA ASP A 352 -19.58 33.23 7.60
C ASP A 352 -18.37 32.29 7.40
N LEU A 353 -17.65 31.95 8.48
CA LEU A 353 -16.54 30.98 8.49
C LEU A 353 -16.98 29.52 8.24
N PHE A 354 -18.15 29.11 8.74
CA PHE A 354 -18.71 27.78 8.45
C PHE A 354 -19.08 27.66 6.96
N ASP A 355 -19.75 28.67 6.40
CA ASP A 355 -20.10 28.73 4.98
C ASP A 355 -18.86 28.72 4.05
N GLU A 356 -17.74 29.28 4.51
CA GLU A 356 -16.47 29.28 3.78
C GLU A 356 -15.77 27.91 3.87
N SER A 357 -15.79 27.28 5.05
CA SER A 357 -15.27 25.93 5.29
C SER A 357 -16.04 24.86 4.50
N ASP A 358 -17.37 24.95 4.44
CA ASP A 358 -18.19 24.00 3.68
C ASP A 358 -17.97 24.10 2.16
N LYS A 359 -17.66 25.31 1.64
CA LYS A 359 -17.24 25.50 0.25
C LYS A 359 -15.89 24.84 -0.04
N GLU A 360 -14.89 25.02 0.82
CA GLU A 360 -13.61 24.32 0.68
C GLU A 360 -13.80 22.80 0.71
N ILE A 361 -14.56 22.28 1.68
CA ILE A 361 -14.87 20.84 1.79
C ILE A 361 -15.54 20.33 0.51
N SER A 362 -16.45 21.10 -0.10
CA SER A 362 -17.07 20.74 -1.38
C SER A 362 -16.04 20.63 -2.51
N ILE A 363 -15.13 21.60 -2.64
CA ILE A 363 -14.06 21.61 -3.65
C ILE A 363 -13.11 20.41 -3.46
N TYR A 364 -12.74 20.11 -2.22
CA TYR A 364 -11.88 18.95 -1.92
C TYR A 364 -12.59 17.62 -2.21
N ARG A 365 -13.89 17.48 -1.94
CA ARG A 365 -14.67 16.28 -2.32
C ARG A 365 -14.70 16.08 -3.83
N GLU A 366 -14.96 17.14 -4.60
CA GLU A 366 -14.99 17.07 -6.06
C GLU A 366 -13.63 16.64 -6.63
N LYS A 367 -12.53 17.22 -6.11
CA LYS A 367 -11.17 16.84 -6.48
C LYS A 367 -10.77 15.41 -6.10
N VAL A 368 -11.30 14.88 -4.99
CA VAL A 368 -11.14 13.46 -4.61
C VAL A 368 -11.88 12.55 -5.58
N ASN A 369 -13.07 12.92 -6.04
CA ASN A 369 -13.81 12.16 -7.04
C ASN A 369 -13.05 12.10 -8.37
N GLU A 370 -12.55 13.23 -8.89
CA GLU A 370 -11.73 13.24 -10.11
C GLU A 370 -10.48 12.34 -10.03
N LEU A 371 -9.85 12.27 -8.85
CA LEU A 371 -8.68 11.41 -8.62
C LEU A 371 -9.07 9.92 -8.56
N ASN A 372 -10.23 9.60 -7.97
CA ASN A 372 -10.76 8.24 -7.96
C ASN A 372 -11.10 7.76 -9.38
N ASP A 373 -11.73 8.61 -10.20
CA ASP A 373 -12.05 8.28 -11.59
C ASP A 373 -10.77 7.99 -12.40
N LYS A 374 -9.76 8.86 -12.30
CA LYS A 374 -8.43 8.66 -12.92
C LYS A 374 -7.74 7.38 -12.43
N ASN A 375 -7.85 7.04 -11.14
CA ASN A 375 -7.33 5.77 -10.62
C ASN A 375 -8.10 4.56 -11.19
N GLY A 376 -9.40 4.68 -11.41
CA GLY A 376 -10.21 3.68 -12.11
C GLY A 376 -9.73 3.45 -13.55
N GLU A 377 -9.51 4.53 -14.31
CA GLU A 377 -8.93 4.46 -15.66
C GLU A 377 -7.55 3.81 -15.68
N LEU A 378 -6.65 4.21 -14.78
CA LEU A 378 -5.31 3.63 -14.67
C LEU A 378 -5.36 2.15 -14.29
N THR A 379 -6.26 1.75 -13.39
CA THR A 379 -6.46 0.34 -13.01
C THR A 379 -6.96 -0.49 -14.19
N ASN A 380 -7.91 0.03 -14.97
CA ASN A 380 -8.40 -0.61 -16.19
C ASN A 380 -7.28 -0.77 -17.25
N LYS A 381 -6.41 0.23 -17.38
CA LYS A 381 -5.25 0.20 -18.29
C LYS A 381 -4.14 -0.74 -17.82
N LEU A 382 -3.94 -0.87 -16.50
CA LEU A 382 -3.04 -1.87 -15.92
C LEU A 382 -3.56 -3.29 -16.20
N ASN A 383 -4.87 -3.51 -16.03
CA ASN A 383 -5.51 -4.80 -16.28
C ASN A 383 -5.45 -5.22 -17.76
N SER A 384 -5.57 -4.30 -18.71
CA SER A 384 -5.39 -4.61 -20.14
C SER A 384 -3.94 -4.91 -20.49
N LEU A 385 -2.97 -4.16 -19.92
CA LEU A 385 -1.53 -4.45 -20.09
C LEU A 385 -1.13 -5.81 -19.50
N ASN A 386 -1.67 -6.19 -18.33
CA ASN A 386 -1.41 -7.51 -17.73
C ASN A 386 -1.93 -8.66 -18.63
N LYS A 387 -3.11 -8.53 -19.23
CA LYS A 387 -3.63 -9.52 -20.19
C LYS A 387 -2.74 -9.65 -21.44
N ILE A 388 -2.22 -8.53 -21.94
CA ILE A 388 -1.27 -8.54 -23.08
C ILE A 388 0.03 -9.24 -22.65
N LYS A 389 0.54 -8.95 -21.45
CA LYS A 389 1.73 -9.61 -20.91
C LYS A 389 1.53 -11.12 -20.79
N GLU A 390 0.43 -11.59 -20.20
CA GLU A 390 0.10 -13.03 -20.10
C GLU A 390 0.04 -13.70 -21.48
N SER A 391 -0.53 -13.03 -22.49
CA SER A 391 -0.53 -13.53 -23.87
C SER A 391 0.88 -13.68 -24.45
N LEU A 392 1.76 -12.69 -24.23
CA LEU A 392 3.14 -12.72 -24.70
C LEU A 392 3.98 -13.77 -23.95
N ASP A 393 3.81 -13.91 -22.63
CA ASP A 393 4.48 -14.95 -21.83
C ASP A 393 4.09 -16.35 -22.32
N ASN A 394 2.82 -16.57 -22.68
CA ASN A 394 2.36 -17.83 -23.29
C ASN A 394 2.98 -18.09 -24.67
N GLU A 395 3.09 -17.06 -25.52
CA GLU A 395 3.71 -17.17 -26.85
C GLU A 395 5.22 -17.45 -26.76
N ILE A 396 5.92 -16.78 -25.83
CA ILE A 396 7.33 -17.04 -25.51
C ILE A 396 7.54 -18.49 -25.04
N ASN A 397 6.65 -19.01 -24.18
CA ASN A 397 6.72 -20.39 -23.72
C ASN A 397 6.50 -21.40 -24.85
N LYS A 398 5.58 -21.11 -25.79
CA LYS A 398 5.37 -21.93 -27.00
C LYS A 398 6.62 -21.96 -27.89
N LEU A 399 7.18 -20.79 -28.20
CA LEU A 399 8.41 -20.66 -28.99
C LEU A 399 9.61 -21.36 -28.34
N ARG A 400 9.73 -21.31 -27.01
CA ARG A 400 10.73 -22.09 -26.26
C ARG A 400 10.55 -23.60 -26.40
N GLY A 401 9.31 -24.09 -26.38
CA GLY A 401 9.00 -25.51 -26.62
C GLY A 401 9.41 -25.95 -28.03
N GLU A 402 9.07 -25.14 -29.03
CA GLU A 402 9.46 -25.37 -30.43
C GLU A 402 10.99 -25.35 -30.61
N GLN A 403 11.68 -24.40 -29.96
CA GLN A 403 13.15 -24.33 -29.95
C GLN A 403 13.79 -25.60 -29.35
N VAL A 404 13.24 -26.13 -28.26
CA VAL A 404 13.74 -27.37 -27.64
C VAL A 404 13.53 -28.58 -28.56
N SER A 405 12.38 -28.69 -29.22
CA SER A 405 12.11 -29.76 -30.19
C SER A 405 13.13 -29.72 -31.34
N LEU A 406 13.31 -28.55 -31.94
CA LEU A 406 14.24 -28.37 -33.06
C LEU A 406 15.70 -28.61 -32.64
N ASN A 407 16.08 -28.25 -31.41
CA ASN A 407 17.41 -28.53 -30.89
C ASN A 407 17.64 -30.05 -30.67
N ASN A 408 16.63 -30.80 -30.24
CA ASN A 408 16.71 -32.26 -30.13
C ASN A 408 16.81 -32.93 -31.52
N GLU A 409 16.08 -32.42 -32.51
CA GLU A 409 16.20 -32.87 -33.91
C GLU A 409 17.60 -32.60 -34.49
N LEU A 410 18.18 -31.43 -34.21
CA LEU A 410 19.55 -31.10 -34.61
C LEU A 410 20.60 -32.01 -33.95
N VAL A 411 20.41 -32.42 -32.69
CA VAL A 411 21.28 -33.40 -32.04
C VAL A 411 21.15 -34.77 -32.73
N SER A 412 19.93 -35.25 -32.98
CA SER A 412 19.71 -36.52 -33.70
C SER A 412 20.33 -36.53 -35.11
N ILE A 413 20.17 -35.44 -35.87
CA ILE A 413 20.80 -35.30 -37.20
C ILE A 413 22.34 -35.27 -37.09
N ARG A 414 22.88 -34.66 -36.03
CA ARG A 414 24.32 -34.66 -35.78
C ARG A 414 24.83 -36.06 -35.46
N ASP A 415 24.16 -36.80 -34.59
CA ASP A 415 24.55 -38.15 -34.22
C ASP A 415 24.58 -39.07 -35.46
N VAL A 416 23.56 -38.97 -36.34
CA VAL A 416 23.53 -39.68 -37.64
C VAL A 416 24.66 -39.24 -38.59
N ASN A 417 25.01 -37.95 -38.63
CA ASN A 417 26.14 -37.48 -39.44
C ASN A 417 27.49 -37.97 -38.89
N ASP A 418 27.63 -38.06 -37.57
CA ASP A 418 28.83 -38.60 -36.92
C ASP A 418 28.94 -40.13 -37.19
N GLU A 419 27.82 -40.87 -37.18
CA GLU A 419 27.76 -42.28 -37.62
C GLU A 419 28.17 -42.45 -39.10
N LEU A 420 27.55 -41.71 -40.02
CA LEU A 420 27.87 -41.75 -41.46
C LEU A 420 29.33 -41.34 -41.75
N SER A 421 29.89 -40.42 -40.98
CA SER A 421 31.30 -40.03 -41.11
C SER A 421 32.24 -41.18 -40.73
N ASN A 422 31.90 -41.96 -39.70
CA ASN A 422 32.65 -43.16 -39.32
C ASN A 422 32.52 -44.28 -40.38
N GLU A 423 31.34 -44.47 -40.97
CA GLU A 423 31.16 -45.42 -42.08
C GLU A 423 32.01 -45.04 -43.30
N ILE A 424 32.05 -43.76 -43.68
CA ILE A 424 32.90 -43.27 -44.77
C ILE A 424 34.38 -43.54 -44.47
N GLU A 425 34.85 -43.25 -43.24
CA GLU A 425 36.24 -43.53 -42.85
C GLU A 425 36.56 -45.03 -42.88
N GLN A 426 35.58 -45.91 -42.64
CA GLN A 426 35.75 -47.36 -42.81
C GLN A 426 35.85 -47.74 -44.29
N TYR A 427 34.94 -47.25 -45.15
CA TYR A 427 34.98 -47.54 -46.59
C TYR A 427 36.27 -47.01 -47.24
N ASP A 428 36.77 -45.84 -46.84
CA ASP A 428 38.05 -45.31 -47.33
C ASP A 428 39.22 -46.24 -46.98
N LYS A 429 39.25 -46.81 -45.76
CA LYS A 429 40.26 -47.80 -45.36
C LYS A 429 40.16 -49.10 -46.16
N GLU A 430 38.94 -49.58 -46.42
CA GLU A 430 38.70 -50.77 -47.27
C GLU A 430 39.14 -50.50 -48.73
N ILE A 431 38.88 -49.30 -49.25
CA ILE A 431 39.32 -48.88 -50.59
C ILE A 431 40.85 -48.84 -50.69
N GLU A 432 41.57 -48.28 -49.70
CA GLU A 432 43.03 -48.30 -49.71
C GLU A 432 43.61 -49.72 -49.61
N ALA A 433 43.05 -50.58 -48.75
CA ALA A 433 43.46 -51.98 -48.68
C ALA A 433 43.28 -52.72 -50.03
N LEU A 434 42.14 -52.51 -50.71
CA LEU A 434 41.89 -53.08 -52.04
C LEU A 434 42.80 -52.50 -53.12
N LYS A 435 43.21 -51.23 -53.03
CA LYS A 435 44.22 -50.64 -53.93
C LYS A 435 45.58 -51.31 -53.74
N GLU A 436 46.02 -51.52 -52.49
CA GLU A 436 47.26 -52.24 -52.18
C GLU A 436 47.24 -53.68 -52.73
N GLU A 437 46.13 -54.41 -52.56
CA GLU A 437 45.95 -55.75 -53.14
C GLU A 437 46.03 -55.74 -54.68
N ILE A 438 45.39 -54.76 -55.34
CA ILE A 438 45.44 -54.59 -56.80
C ILE A 438 46.86 -54.25 -57.27
N GLU A 439 47.60 -53.40 -56.56
CA GLU A 439 48.99 -53.09 -56.90
C GLU A 439 49.88 -54.34 -56.80
N LEU A 440 49.73 -55.13 -55.73
CA LEU A 440 50.43 -56.41 -55.56
C LEU A 440 50.08 -57.41 -56.67
N ALA A 441 48.80 -57.52 -57.03
CA ALA A 441 48.32 -58.39 -58.11
C ALA A 441 48.86 -57.95 -59.49
N ASN A 442 48.86 -56.65 -59.78
CA ASN A 442 49.43 -56.10 -61.02
C ASN A 442 50.93 -56.36 -61.11
N LYS A 443 51.68 -56.11 -60.02
CA LYS A 443 53.12 -56.39 -59.92
C LYS A 443 53.44 -57.88 -60.05
N HIS A 444 52.54 -58.76 -59.62
CA HIS A 444 52.67 -60.20 -59.87
C HIS A 444 52.39 -60.57 -61.33
N ASN A 445 51.35 -59.97 -61.93
CA ASN A 445 51.01 -60.16 -63.34
C ASN A 445 52.12 -59.66 -64.28
N GLU A 446 52.74 -58.50 -63.99
CA GLU A 446 53.92 -58.01 -64.71
C GLU A 446 55.09 -59.00 -64.67
N LYS A 447 55.36 -59.64 -63.51
CA LYS A 447 56.38 -60.70 -63.41
C LYS A 447 56.01 -61.89 -64.29
N LEU A 448 54.78 -62.38 -64.21
CA LEU A 448 54.31 -63.50 -65.04
C LEU A 448 54.36 -63.17 -66.54
N GLN A 449 54.05 -61.94 -66.95
CA GLN A 449 54.18 -61.49 -68.34
C GLN A 449 55.64 -61.47 -68.80
N ASN A 450 56.56 -61.00 -67.95
CA ASN A 450 57.99 -61.02 -68.25
C ASN A 450 58.53 -62.47 -68.35
N GLU A 451 58.15 -63.35 -67.42
CA GLU A 451 58.49 -64.78 -67.45
C GLU A 451 57.94 -65.46 -68.72
N ALA A 452 56.68 -65.20 -69.08
CA ALA A 452 56.06 -65.71 -70.30
C ALA A 452 56.73 -65.16 -71.57
N HIS A 453 57.16 -63.89 -71.59
CA HIS A 453 57.91 -63.31 -72.70
C HIS A 453 59.28 -63.97 -72.86
N ILE A 454 60.01 -64.19 -71.75
CA ILE A 454 61.30 -64.90 -71.76
C ILE A 454 61.12 -66.31 -72.34
N ALA A 455 60.16 -67.08 -71.81
CA ALA A 455 59.87 -68.43 -72.29
C ALA A 455 59.43 -68.45 -73.78
N ASN A 456 58.70 -67.44 -74.24
CA ASN A 456 58.29 -67.35 -75.64
C ASN A 456 59.48 -67.03 -76.58
N GLU A 457 60.40 -66.14 -76.18
CA GLU A 457 61.63 -65.89 -76.93
C GLU A 457 62.59 -67.10 -76.91
N GLU A 458 62.62 -67.89 -75.84
CA GLU A 458 63.34 -69.17 -75.79
C GLU A 458 62.71 -70.20 -76.74
N ASN A 459 61.40 -70.45 -76.65
CA ASN A 459 60.66 -71.31 -77.57
C ASN A 459 60.85 -70.89 -79.04
N LYS A 460 60.85 -69.59 -79.34
CA LYS A 460 61.05 -69.05 -80.69
C LYS A 460 62.47 -69.29 -81.22
N LYS A 461 63.49 -69.25 -80.35
CA LYS A 461 64.87 -69.66 -80.70
C LYS A 461 64.94 -71.15 -81.00
N GLU A 462 64.30 -71.98 -80.17
CA GLU A 462 64.26 -73.44 -80.36
C GLU A 462 63.51 -73.83 -81.64
N ILE A 463 62.34 -73.24 -81.89
CA ILE A 463 61.56 -73.38 -83.14
C ILE A 463 62.41 -72.97 -84.35
N LYS A 464 63.15 -71.86 -84.28
CA LYS A 464 64.05 -71.44 -85.38
C LYS A 464 65.17 -72.44 -85.63
N LEU A 465 65.69 -73.08 -84.58
CA LEU A 465 66.66 -74.16 -84.68
C LEU A 465 66.04 -75.39 -85.36
N LYS A 466 64.80 -75.75 -84.99
CA LYS A 466 64.05 -76.87 -85.58
C LYS A 466 63.65 -76.64 -87.03
N TYR A 467 63.29 -75.42 -87.42
CA TYR A 467 63.06 -75.09 -88.83
C TYR A 467 64.32 -75.30 -89.68
N LYS A 468 65.51 -74.93 -89.17
CA LYS A 468 66.77 -75.19 -89.87
C LYS A 468 67.07 -76.69 -89.99
N GLU A 469 66.83 -77.47 -88.92
CA GLU A 469 66.92 -78.95 -88.99
C GLU A 469 65.93 -79.58 -89.99
N ILE A 470 64.81 -78.91 -90.31
CA ILE A 470 63.83 -79.35 -91.31
C ILE A 470 64.31 -78.96 -92.72
N GLU A 471 64.76 -77.73 -92.92
CA GLU A 471 65.31 -77.23 -94.19
C GLU A 471 66.48 -78.11 -94.67
N ASP A 472 67.43 -78.41 -93.78
CA ASP A 472 68.56 -79.33 -94.04
C ASP A 472 68.09 -80.77 -94.43
N LYS A 473 66.91 -81.20 -93.97
CA LYS A 473 66.29 -82.51 -94.32
C LYS A 473 65.49 -82.45 -95.61
N GLU A 474 64.82 -81.34 -95.90
CA GLU A 474 64.06 -81.14 -97.14
C GLU A 474 64.98 -81.08 -98.35
N GLU A 475 66.11 -80.38 -98.26
CA GLU A 475 67.15 -80.37 -99.31
C GLU A 475 67.68 -81.79 -99.56
N ARG A 476 67.92 -82.56 -98.49
CA ARG A 476 68.36 -83.96 -98.57
C ARG A 476 67.30 -84.88 -99.20
N LEU A 477 66.01 -84.63 -98.93
CA LEU A 477 64.89 -85.32 -99.56
C LEU A 477 64.78 -85.00 -101.05
N LYS A 478 64.94 -83.72 -101.43
CA LYS A 478 64.91 -83.28 -102.83
C LYS A 478 66.00 -83.98 -103.66
N ASN A 479 67.23 -84.01 -103.15
CA ASN A 479 68.36 -84.69 -103.81
C ASN A 479 68.07 -86.19 -104.01
N LEU A 480 67.45 -86.84 -103.01
CA LEU A 480 67.06 -88.25 -103.11
C LEU A 480 65.95 -88.47 -104.15
N ASN A 481 65.01 -87.53 -104.26
CA ASN A 481 63.89 -87.62 -105.20
C ASN A 481 64.34 -87.41 -106.66
N GLU A 482 65.29 -86.50 -106.90
CA GLU A 482 65.95 -86.36 -108.21
C GLU A 482 66.64 -87.68 -108.61
N GLU A 483 67.32 -88.36 -107.68
CA GLU A 483 67.93 -89.69 -107.91
C GLU A 483 66.90 -90.78 -108.26
N VAL A 484 65.69 -90.73 -107.69
CA VAL A 484 64.57 -91.63 -108.02
C VAL A 484 64.05 -91.38 -109.43
N THR A 485 63.83 -90.12 -109.83
CA THR A 485 63.30 -89.80 -111.18
C THR A 485 64.21 -90.28 -112.33
N VAL A 486 65.53 -90.28 -112.13
CA VAL A 486 66.49 -90.83 -113.09
C VAL A 486 66.32 -92.35 -113.24
N LYS A 487 66.04 -93.07 -112.13
CA LYS A 487 65.77 -94.52 -112.14
C LYS A 487 64.43 -94.83 -112.82
N ASP A 488 63.37 -94.06 -112.55
CA ASP A 488 62.06 -94.24 -113.20
C ASP A 488 62.11 -94.00 -114.72
N THR A 489 62.85 -92.99 -115.17
CA THR A 489 63.05 -92.71 -116.61
C THR A 489 63.79 -93.86 -117.31
N SER A 490 64.69 -94.54 -116.59
CA SER A 490 65.40 -95.73 -117.09
C SER A 490 64.47 -96.94 -117.16
N LEU A 491 63.54 -97.07 -116.21
CA LEU A 491 62.57 -98.17 -116.13
C LEU A 491 61.49 -98.07 -117.23
N LEU A 492 61.13 -96.85 -117.66
CA LEU A 492 60.19 -96.64 -118.76
C LEU A 492 60.70 -97.23 -120.09
N LYS A 493 61.98 -97.02 -120.42
CA LYS A 493 62.60 -97.58 -121.64
C LYS A 493 62.58 -99.12 -121.66
N ILE A 494 62.81 -99.74 -120.51
CA ILE A 494 62.76 -101.20 -120.36
C ILE A 494 61.33 -101.74 -120.59
N LYS A 495 60.28 -100.97 -120.22
CA LYS A 495 58.88 -101.34 -120.52
C LYS A 495 58.56 -101.27 -122.01
N GLU A 496 59.03 -100.26 -122.72
CA GLU A 496 58.80 -100.12 -124.17
C GLU A 496 59.43 -101.29 -124.97
N GLU A 497 60.66 -101.70 -124.63
CA GLU A 497 61.31 -102.88 -125.23
C GLU A 497 60.55 -104.20 -124.96
N LEU A 498 59.91 -104.32 -123.79
CA LEU A 498 59.13 -105.50 -123.43
C LEU A 498 57.84 -105.61 -124.26
N GLU A 499 57.22 -104.48 -124.60
CA GLU A 499 55.95 -104.44 -125.32
C GLU A 499 56.09 -104.76 -126.82
N GLU A 500 57.23 -104.43 -127.45
CA GLU A 500 57.56 -104.92 -128.80
C GLU A 500 57.72 -106.44 -128.85
N LYS A 501 58.42 -107.04 -127.86
CA LYS A 501 58.61 -108.50 -127.82
C LYS A 501 57.29 -109.27 -127.64
N ASN A 502 56.34 -108.74 -126.88
CA ASN A 502 55.01 -109.35 -126.73
C ASN A 502 54.18 -109.34 -128.04
N LYS A 503 54.36 -108.33 -128.91
CA LYS A 503 53.71 -108.28 -130.23
C LYS A 503 54.25 -109.34 -131.20
N LEU A 504 55.53 -109.70 -131.07
CA LEU A 504 56.14 -110.83 -131.82
C LEU A 504 55.63 -112.19 -131.32
N LEU A 505 55.47 -112.36 -130.01
CA LEU A 505 55.02 -113.62 -129.40
C LEU A 505 53.61 -114.02 -129.90
N THR A 506 52.68 -113.08 -129.88
CA THR A 506 51.27 -113.30 -130.32
C THR A 506 51.13 -113.58 -131.82
N HIS A 507 52.13 -113.25 -132.64
CA HIS A 507 52.16 -113.63 -134.05
C HIS A 507 52.63 -115.09 -134.26
N LEU A 508 53.58 -115.55 -133.45
CA LEU A 508 54.05 -116.95 -133.45
C LEU A 508 52.96 -117.92 -132.98
N GLU A 509 52.21 -117.57 -131.93
CA GLU A 509 51.10 -118.39 -131.41
C GLU A 509 50.02 -118.69 -132.47
N LYS A 510 49.70 -117.72 -133.33
CA LYS A 510 48.73 -117.90 -134.43
C LYS A 510 49.22 -118.84 -135.55
N SER A 511 50.53 -118.93 -135.78
CA SER A 511 51.10 -119.85 -136.78
C SER A 511 51.12 -121.30 -136.27
N ILE A 512 51.38 -121.52 -134.98
CA ILE A 512 51.37 -122.85 -134.37
C ILE A 512 49.97 -123.48 -134.48
N LEU A 513 48.92 -122.70 -134.20
CA LEU A 513 47.52 -123.18 -134.23
C LEU A 513 47.04 -123.65 -135.63
N MET A 514 47.65 -123.16 -136.72
CA MET A 514 47.32 -123.66 -138.07
C MET A 514 47.97 -125.02 -138.35
N LEU A 515 49.24 -125.19 -137.95
CA LEU A 515 50.00 -126.43 -138.16
C LEU A 515 49.44 -127.61 -137.35
N GLU A 516 48.86 -127.36 -136.18
CA GLU A 516 48.22 -128.41 -135.38
C GLU A 516 46.95 -128.99 -136.05
N LYS A 517 46.15 -128.17 -136.73
CA LYS A 517 44.97 -128.65 -137.49
C LYS A 517 45.34 -129.48 -138.72
N GLU A 518 46.46 -129.17 -139.37
CA GLU A 518 46.95 -129.91 -140.53
C GLU A 518 47.48 -131.30 -140.13
N LYS A 519 48.05 -131.42 -138.92
CA LYS A 519 48.51 -132.67 -138.31
C LYS A 519 47.38 -133.64 -137.97
N GLU A 520 46.24 -133.15 -137.48
CA GLU A 520 45.08 -134.00 -137.14
C GLU A 520 44.45 -134.65 -138.37
N ALA A 521 44.36 -133.92 -139.50
CA ALA A 521 43.81 -134.44 -140.75
C ALA A 521 44.56 -135.69 -141.26
N LEU A 522 45.90 -135.60 -141.32
CA LEU A 522 46.79 -136.68 -141.77
C LEU A 522 46.75 -137.92 -140.86
N SER A 523 46.45 -137.75 -139.57
CA SER A 523 46.32 -138.89 -138.65
C SER A 523 45.10 -139.76 -138.96
N SER A 524 44.00 -139.17 -139.42
CA SER A 524 42.74 -139.89 -139.72
C SER A 524 42.79 -140.73 -141.01
N GLU A 525 43.67 -140.34 -141.95
CA GLU A 525 43.84 -141.04 -143.23
C GLU A 525 44.71 -142.30 -143.09
N ASN A 526 45.67 -142.26 -142.17
CA ASN A 526 46.61 -143.35 -141.93
C ASN A 526 45.97 -144.58 -141.25
N GLU A 527 44.94 -144.39 -140.42
CA GLU A 527 44.19 -145.49 -139.80
C GLU A 527 43.42 -146.33 -140.84
N LYS A 528 42.84 -145.70 -141.87
CA LYS A 528 42.09 -146.40 -142.93
C LYS A 528 42.95 -147.36 -143.74
N LEU A 529 44.19 -146.96 -144.07
CA LEU A 529 45.13 -147.77 -144.85
C LEU A 529 45.63 -149.02 -144.10
N ASN A 530 45.68 -148.96 -142.76
CA ASN A 530 46.22 -150.05 -141.95
C ASN A 530 45.25 -151.27 -141.87
N ASP A 531 43.93 -151.04 -141.87
CA ASP A 531 42.93 -152.11 -141.79
C ASP A 531 42.73 -152.86 -143.12
N GLU A 532 42.95 -152.23 -144.27
CA GLU A 532 42.95 -152.93 -145.58
C GLU A 532 44.14 -153.90 -145.72
N SER A 533 45.29 -153.52 -145.17
CA SER A 533 46.50 -154.35 -145.11
C SER A 533 46.28 -155.67 -144.35
N ARG A 534 45.54 -155.62 -143.23
CA ARG A 534 45.24 -156.81 -142.39
C ARG A 534 44.36 -157.84 -143.11
N LYS A 535 43.32 -157.42 -143.83
CA LYS A 535 42.41 -158.35 -144.54
C LYS A 535 43.12 -159.10 -145.68
N SER A 536 44.04 -158.45 -146.38
CA SER A 536 44.81 -159.07 -147.46
C SER A 536 45.73 -160.18 -146.97
N LYS A 537 46.25 -160.07 -145.74
CA LYS A 537 47.15 -161.06 -145.12
C LYS A 537 46.49 -162.40 -144.82
N HIS A 538 45.23 -162.43 -144.39
CA HIS A 538 44.54 -163.69 -144.06
C HIS A 538 44.29 -164.59 -145.28
N LYS A 539 44.04 -163.99 -146.45
CA LYS A 539 43.75 -164.73 -147.70
C LYS A 539 44.98 -165.46 -148.27
N LEU A 540 46.19 -165.08 -147.84
CA LEU A 540 47.45 -165.71 -148.23
C LEU A 540 47.68 -167.04 -147.50
N PHE A 541 47.40 -167.10 -146.19
CA PHE A 541 47.60 -168.29 -145.37
C PHE A 541 46.69 -169.46 -145.79
N GLU A 542 45.47 -169.18 -146.21
CA GLU A 542 44.50 -170.20 -146.65
C GLU A 542 44.93 -170.93 -147.93
N LEU A 543 45.66 -170.24 -148.82
CA LEU A 543 46.23 -170.83 -150.04
C LEU A 543 47.49 -171.66 -149.76
N GLN A 544 48.28 -171.30 -148.74
CA GLN A 544 49.46 -172.06 -148.35
C GLN A 544 49.12 -173.43 -147.74
N ALA A 545 48.03 -173.54 -146.97
CA ALA A 545 47.57 -174.81 -146.43
C ALA A 545 47.26 -175.85 -147.53
N LYS A 546 46.63 -175.42 -148.63
CA LYS A 546 46.28 -176.29 -149.78
C LYS A 546 47.49 -176.85 -150.54
N VAL A 547 48.66 -176.22 -150.44
CA VAL A 547 49.89 -176.69 -151.09
C VAL A 547 50.57 -177.78 -150.27
N ILE A 548 50.58 -177.63 -148.94
CA ILE A 548 51.22 -178.60 -148.03
C ILE A 548 50.52 -179.97 -148.09
N ASP A 549 49.18 -180.01 -148.14
CA ASP A 549 48.44 -181.27 -148.27
C ASP A 549 48.72 -182.01 -149.60
N THR A 550 49.11 -181.29 -150.66
CA THR A 550 49.54 -181.91 -151.93
C THR A 550 51.00 -182.35 -151.94
N GLU A 551 51.86 -181.76 -151.09
CA GLU A 551 53.25 -182.19 -150.91
C GLU A 551 53.39 -183.35 -149.91
N ILE A 552 52.39 -183.54 -149.02
CA ILE A 552 52.28 -184.71 -148.13
C ILE A 552 51.84 -185.95 -148.92
N GLU A 553 52.85 -186.49 -149.56
CA GLU A 553 53.12 -187.91 -149.67
C GLU A 553 52.19 -188.77 -150.57
N ILE A 554 52.32 -188.91 -151.91
CA ILE A 554 53.41 -188.66 -152.88
C ILE A 554 54.78 -189.30 -152.54
N ALA A 555 55.07 -189.57 -151.27
CA ALA A 555 56.35 -190.04 -150.74
C ALA A 555 56.23 -191.48 -150.21
N LYS A 556 55.04 -191.88 -149.76
CA LYS A 556 54.73 -193.29 -149.43
C LYS A 556 54.80 -194.23 -150.65
N ILE A 557 54.75 -193.70 -151.88
CA ILE A 557 54.79 -194.51 -153.11
C ILE A 557 56.21 -194.99 -153.47
N LYS A 558 57.30 -194.43 -152.92
CA LYS A 558 58.67 -194.82 -153.31
C LYS A 558 59.64 -195.13 -152.16
N LYS A 559 59.37 -196.23 -151.46
CA LYS A 559 60.44 -197.08 -150.88
C LYS A 559 60.30 -198.55 -151.29
N GLY A 560 60.43 -198.78 -152.61
CA GLY A 560 60.49 -200.09 -153.26
C GLY A 560 60.10 -200.00 -154.74
N GLN A 561 61.06 -200.20 -155.66
CA GLN A 561 60.92 -200.09 -157.14
C GLN A 561 60.63 -198.66 -157.70
N VAL A 562 60.95 -198.29 -158.96
CA VAL A 562 62.11 -198.55 -159.86
C VAL A 562 62.45 -197.20 -160.55
N GLY A 563 63.70 -197.03 -161.04
CA GLY A 563 63.99 -196.22 -162.25
C GLY A 563 64.66 -194.84 -162.04
N PRO A 564 65.70 -194.45 -162.83
CA PRO A 564 66.50 -193.24 -162.54
C PRO A 564 66.66 -192.18 -163.67
N ILE A 565 67.30 -191.05 -163.31
CA ILE A 565 67.98 -190.01 -164.15
C ILE A 565 67.08 -189.00 -164.95
N VAL A 566 67.54 -187.73 -165.04
CA VAL A 566 67.71 -186.86 -166.25
C VAL A 566 67.19 -185.40 -166.16
N ARG A 567 68.13 -184.42 -166.05
CA ARG A 567 68.15 -183.03 -166.64
C ARG A 567 67.03 -182.03 -166.22
N LYS A 568 67.13 -180.70 -166.46
CA LYS A 568 68.17 -179.80 -167.06
C LYS A 568 67.97 -178.35 -166.56
N LYS A 569 69.09 -177.59 -166.58
CA LYS A 569 69.23 -176.11 -166.73
C LYS A 569 68.46 -175.20 -165.76
#